data_AF-A0A7J9IC90-F1
#
_entry.id   AF-A0A7J9IC90-F1
#
_cell.length_a   1.000
_cell.length_b   1.000
_cell.length_c   1.000
_cell.angle_alpha   90.00
_cell.angle_beta   90.00
_cell.angle_gamma   90.00
#
_symmetry.space_group_name_H-M   'P 1'
#
loop_
_entity.id
_entity.type
_entity.pdbx_description
1 polymer ?
#
loop_
_entity_poly.entity_id
_entity_poly.type
_entity_poly.pdbx_seq_one_letter_code
_entity_poly.pdbx_strand_id
1 'polypeptide(L)'
;MEISIKASTIVRPAEEHTPKGSIWNCSLDLLISRYHVSTVYFYKPNGCSDFFDTGRVKEGLSKVLVPFYPIAGRLGYDENGRLEIICNDEGVLLVEAETSSVLEDLVGNGDFTHNSHLVPKVDYSGGISSYPLLVVQ
;
A
#
# COMPACT_ATOMS: atom_id res chain seq x y z
N MET A 1 -18.70 -1.44 13.16
CA MET A 1 -18.35 -2.07 11.88
C MET A 1 -17.27 -3.10 12.15
N GLU A 2 -17.50 -4.35 11.74
CA GLU A 2 -16.53 -5.44 11.88
C GLU A 2 -15.90 -5.70 10.50
N ILE A 3 -14.57 -5.74 10.44
CA ILE A 3 -13.80 -6.06 9.24
C ILE A 3 -12.96 -7.29 9.55
N SER A 4 -13.05 -8.29 8.68
CA SER A 4 -12.30 -9.53 8.78
C SER A 4 -11.27 -9.59 7.66
N ILE A 5 -10.00 -9.80 8.00
CA ILE A 5 -8.92 -9.97 7.02
C ILE A 5 -9.00 -11.40 6.47
N LYS A 6 -9.10 -11.51 5.14
CA LYS A 6 -9.13 -12.78 4.40
C LYS A 6 -7.75 -13.21 3.97
N ALA A 7 -6.94 -12.28 3.49
CA ALA A 7 -5.59 -12.56 3.04
C ALA A 7 -4.69 -11.33 3.20
N SER A 8 -3.41 -11.59 3.40
CA SER A 8 -2.34 -10.58 3.36
C SER A 8 -1.26 -11.11 2.44
N THR A 9 -0.98 -10.41 1.35
CA THR A 9 -0.07 -10.87 0.29
C THR A 9 0.97 -9.80 0.01
N ILE A 10 2.24 -10.20 -0.08
CA ILE A 10 3.28 -9.32 -0.61
C ILE A 10 3.30 -9.43 -2.13
N VAL A 11 3.05 -8.32 -2.82
CA VAL A 11 3.06 -8.21 -4.28
C VAL A 11 4.38 -7.57 -4.71
N ARG A 12 5.14 -8.27 -5.55
CA ARG A 12 6.42 -7.82 -6.10
C ARG A 12 6.26 -7.33 -7.54
N PRO A 13 7.22 -6.55 -8.07
CA PRO A 13 7.25 -6.22 -9.49
C PRO A 13 7.18 -7.47 -10.37
N ALA A 14 6.51 -7.37 -11.52
CA ALA A 14 6.30 -8.49 -12.43
C ALA A 14 7.59 -8.92 -13.15
N GLU A 15 8.57 -8.02 -13.27
CA GLU A 15 9.87 -8.27 -13.88
C GLU A 15 10.93 -8.56 -12.81
N GLU A 16 11.81 -9.54 -13.05
CA GLU A 16 12.87 -9.94 -12.11
C GLU A 16 13.95 -8.86 -11.90
N HIS A 17 14.07 -7.87 -12.80
CA HIS A 17 15.18 -6.92 -12.82
C HIS A 17 14.70 -5.47 -12.97
N THR A 18 14.02 -4.97 -11.94
CA THR A 18 13.89 -3.52 -11.75
C THR A 18 15.26 -2.91 -11.38
N PRO A 19 15.48 -1.61 -11.64
CA PRO A 19 16.70 -0.93 -11.20
C PRO A 19 16.92 -1.11 -9.69
N LYS A 20 18.10 -1.63 -9.34
CA LYS A 20 18.55 -1.84 -7.96
C LYS A 20 19.41 -0.67 -7.50
N GLY A 21 19.37 -0.41 -6.20
CA GLY A 21 20.17 0.64 -5.56
C GLY A 21 19.32 1.47 -4.63
N SER A 22 19.80 2.68 -4.34
CA SER A 22 19.11 3.62 -3.47
C SER A 22 18.67 4.86 -4.25
N ILE A 23 17.48 5.37 -3.92
CA ILE A 23 17.02 6.67 -4.39
C ILE A 23 17.21 7.68 -3.28
N TRP A 24 18.02 8.68 -3.59
CA TRP A 24 18.29 9.81 -2.72
C TRP A 24 17.05 10.69 -2.58
N ASN A 25 16.57 10.87 -1.35
CA ASN A 25 15.48 11.78 -1.06
C ASN A 25 15.97 13.23 -1.08
N CYS A 26 15.20 14.13 -1.70
CA CYS A 26 15.50 15.55 -1.67
C CYS A 26 15.17 16.18 -0.32
N SER A 27 15.61 17.42 -0.07
CA SER A 27 15.36 18.08 1.22
C SER A 27 13.87 18.28 1.52
N LEU A 28 13.02 18.36 0.49
CA LEU A 28 11.56 18.46 0.66
C LEU A 28 10.96 17.13 1.15
N ASP A 29 11.46 16.00 0.64
CA ASP A 29 10.99 14.66 1.03
C ASP A 29 11.29 14.37 2.51
N LEU A 30 12.35 14.97 3.07
CA LEU A 30 12.72 14.82 4.47
C LEU A 30 11.84 15.63 5.45
N LEU A 31 11.06 16.59 4.94
CA LEU A 31 10.17 17.41 5.77
C LEU A 31 8.85 16.70 6.08
N ILE A 32 8.49 15.67 5.30
CA ILE A 32 7.25 14.93 5.46
C ILE A 32 7.43 13.90 6.58
N SER A 33 6.41 13.78 7.42
CA SER A 33 6.43 12.82 8.53
C SER A 33 6.34 11.38 8.02
N ARG A 34 7.02 10.46 8.73
CA ARG A 34 7.19 9.05 8.36
C ARG A 34 5.97 8.22 8.73
N TYR A 35 4.82 8.53 8.13
CA TYR A 35 3.60 7.72 8.24
C TYR A 35 2.95 7.56 6.86
N HIS A 36 2.14 6.51 6.72
CA HIS A 36 1.36 6.30 5.51
C HIS A 36 0.22 7.33 5.42
N VAL A 37 0.21 8.12 4.35
CA VAL A 37 -0.96 8.93 3.99
C VAL A 37 -2.04 7.98 3.52
N SER A 38 -3.17 7.97 4.23
CA SER A 38 -4.25 7.01 3.99
C SER A 38 -5.34 7.63 3.12
N THR A 39 -5.74 6.92 2.07
CA THR A 39 -6.84 7.29 1.19
C THR A 39 -7.78 6.09 1.02
N VAL A 40 -9.08 6.36 0.89
CA VAL A 40 -10.10 5.32 0.70
C VAL A 40 -10.90 5.66 -0.54
N TYR A 41 -11.08 4.67 -1.42
CA TYR A 41 -11.84 4.79 -2.66
C TYR A 41 -12.99 3.80 -2.66
N PHE A 42 -14.18 4.30 -2.97
CA PHE A 42 -15.40 3.50 -3.01
C PHE A 42 -15.84 3.27 -4.45
N TYR A 43 -16.12 2.01 -4.78
CA TYR A 43 -16.54 1.61 -6.12
C TYR A 43 -17.88 0.88 -6.03
N LYS A 44 -18.85 1.31 -6.84
CA LYS A 44 -20.13 0.60 -6.95
C LYS A 44 -19.96 -0.65 -7.80
N PRO A 45 -20.58 -1.79 -7.44
CA PRO A 45 -20.60 -2.99 -8.28
C PRO A 45 -21.09 -2.66 -9.68
N ASN A 46 -20.40 -3.18 -10.70
CA ASN A 46 -20.76 -2.96 -12.10
C ASN A 46 -21.63 -4.08 -12.70
N GLY A 47 -22.03 -5.07 -11.90
CA GLY A 47 -22.82 -6.22 -12.33
C GLY A 47 -22.01 -7.38 -12.92
N CYS A 48 -20.69 -7.24 -13.10
CA CYS A 48 -19.84 -8.33 -13.54
C CYS A 48 -19.46 -9.26 -12.37
N SER A 49 -19.38 -10.57 -12.63
CA SER A 49 -19.00 -11.56 -11.62
C SER A 49 -17.53 -11.47 -11.18
N ASP A 50 -16.69 -10.81 -11.97
CA ASP A 50 -15.25 -10.60 -11.71
C ASP A 50 -14.95 -9.18 -11.20
N PHE A 51 -15.96 -8.45 -10.73
CA PHE A 51 -15.79 -7.13 -10.13
C PHE A 51 -14.82 -7.20 -8.95
N PHE A 52 -13.68 -6.52 -9.07
CA PHE A 52 -12.58 -6.57 -8.10
C PHE A 52 -12.03 -7.99 -7.85
N ASP A 53 -11.96 -8.83 -8.88
CA ASP A 53 -11.22 -10.09 -8.82
C ASP A 53 -9.79 -9.83 -8.29
N THR A 54 -9.45 -10.44 -7.15
CA THR A 54 -8.21 -10.13 -6.43
C THR A 54 -6.98 -10.65 -7.17
N GLY A 55 -7.13 -11.67 -8.02
CA GLY A 55 -6.08 -12.12 -8.93
C GLY A 55 -5.71 -11.05 -9.95
N ARG A 56 -6.71 -10.45 -10.60
CA ARG A 56 -6.52 -9.35 -11.56
C ARG A 56 -5.94 -8.10 -10.90
N VAL A 57 -6.36 -7.78 -9.67
CA VAL A 57 -5.79 -6.66 -8.89
C VAL A 57 -4.31 -6.91 -8.58
N LYS A 58 -3.95 -8.11 -8.11
CA LYS A 58 -2.56 -8.50 -7.84
C LYS A 58 -1.70 -8.43 -9.09
N GLU A 59 -2.19 -8.95 -10.22
CA GLU A 59 -1.48 -8.91 -11.50
C GLU A 59 -1.26 -7.48 -11.98
N GLY A 60 -2.30 -6.63 -11.95
CA GLY A 60 -2.20 -5.23 -12.32
C GLY A 60 -1.22 -4.46 -11.45
N LEU A 61 -1.28 -4.66 -10.13
CA LEU A 61 -0.36 -4.06 -9.17
C LEU A 61 1.09 -4.48 -9.45
N SER A 62 1.34 -5.78 -9.65
CA SER A 62 2.66 -6.32 -9.97
C SER A 62 3.26 -5.68 -11.24
N LYS A 63 2.44 -5.46 -12.28
CA LYS A 63 2.87 -4.79 -13.51
C LYS A 63 3.19 -3.30 -13.30
N VAL A 64 2.36 -2.58 -12.54
CA VAL A 64 2.59 -1.15 -12.24
C VAL A 64 3.85 -0.93 -11.39
N LEU A 65 4.19 -1.89 -10.53
CA LEU A 65 5.41 -1.83 -9.73
C LEU A 65 6.70 -1.92 -10.56
N VAL A 66 6.66 -2.27 -11.85
CA VAL A 66 7.85 -2.24 -12.71
C VAL A 66 8.31 -0.79 -12.97
N PRO A 67 7.49 0.10 -13.57
CA PRO A 67 7.87 1.50 -13.74
C PRO A 67 7.92 2.28 -12.42
N PHE A 68 7.18 1.84 -11.39
CA PHE A 68 7.17 2.44 -10.04
C PHE A 68 7.94 1.59 -9.01
N TYR A 69 9.03 0.96 -9.45
CA TYR A 69 9.86 0.06 -8.62
C TYR A 69 10.28 0.60 -7.24
N PRO A 70 10.50 1.91 -7.01
CA PRO A 70 10.89 2.39 -5.69
C PRO A 70 9.85 2.07 -4.62
N ILE A 71 8.57 2.03 -4.99
CA ILE A 71 7.45 1.76 -4.08
C ILE A 71 7.52 0.31 -3.55
N ALA A 72 8.10 -0.62 -4.31
CA ALA A 72 8.33 -1.99 -3.87
C ALA A 72 9.56 -2.15 -2.95
N GLY A 73 10.25 -1.06 -2.63
CA GLY A 73 11.43 -1.03 -1.78
C GLY A 73 11.13 -0.91 -0.29
N ARG A 74 12.14 -0.45 0.45
CA ARG A 74 12.07 -0.11 1.89
C ARG A 74 12.74 1.23 2.16
N LEU A 75 12.39 1.86 3.28
CA LEU A 75 13.17 2.99 3.77
C LEU A 75 14.48 2.48 4.38
N GLY A 76 15.55 3.24 4.18
CA GLY A 76 16.86 3.02 4.74
C GLY A 76 17.58 4.34 5.02
N TYR A 77 18.84 4.22 5.43
CA TYR A 77 19.72 5.36 5.64
C TYR A 77 20.99 5.17 4.82
N ASP A 78 21.47 6.25 4.20
CA ASP A 78 22.79 6.27 3.59
C ASP A 78 23.91 6.32 4.65
N GLU A 79 25.17 6.30 4.20
CA GLU A 79 26.36 6.37 5.08
C GLU A 79 26.43 7.65 5.93
N ASN A 80 25.72 8.71 5.54
CA ASN A 80 25.65 9.98 6.24
C ASN A 80 24.41 10.09 7.15
N GLY A 81 23.62 9.02 7.27
CA GLY A 81 22.39 8.99 8.06
C GLY A 81 21.21 9.69 7.39
N ARG A 82 21.28 9.98 6.09
CA ARG A 82 20.17 10.57 5.33
C ARG A 82 19.19 9.49 4.91
N LEU A 83 17.89 9.75 5.09
CA LEU A 83 16.83 8.83 4.68
C LEU A 83 16.83 8.63 3.16
N GLU A 84 16.75 7.40 2.72
CA GLU A 84 16.68 7.02 1.29
C GLU A 84 15.69 5.87 1.08
N ILE A 85 15.34 5.62 -0.18
CA ILE A 85 14.56 4.45 -0.59
C ILE A 85 15.50 3.39 -1.13
N ILE A 86 15.56 2.25 -0.47
CA ILE A 86 16.30 1.06 -0.92
C ILE A 86 15.40 0.27 -1.89
N CYS A 87 15.78 0.24 -3.16
CA CYS A 87 15.07 -0.45 -4.23
C CYS A 87 15.48 -1.93 -4.26
N ASN A 88 14.84 -2.74 -3.40
CA ASN A 88 15.18 -4.15 -3.18
C ASN A 88 14.10 -5.17 -3.62
N ASP A 89 13.00 -4.70 -4.24
CA ASP A 89 11.85 -5.52 -4.64
C ASP A 89 11.27 -6.42 -3.54
N GLU A 90 11.38 -6.00 -2.28
CA GLU A 90 10.70 -6.72 -1.21
C GLU A 90 9.17 -6.74 -1.39
N GLY A 91 8.63 -5.78 -2.15
CA GLY A 91 7.23 -5.71 -2.55
C GLY A 91 6.38 -4.84 -1.64
N VAL A 92 5.11 -4.70 -2.04
CA VAL A 92 4.07 -3.95 -1.33
C VAL A 92 3.10 -4.91 -0.66
N LEU A 93 2.40 -4.46 0.39
CA LEU A 93 1.39 -5.28 1.05
C LEU A 93 0.01 -5.03 0.43
N LEU A 94 -0.62 -6.10 -0.04
CA LEU A 94 -2.04 -6.13 -0.41
C LEU A 94 -2.81 -6.95 0.62
N VAL A 95 -3.77 -6.33 1.28
CA VAL A 95 -4.69 -6.94 2.24
C VAL A 95 -6.03 -7.14 1.54
N GLU A 96 -6.63 -8.31 1.71
CA GLU A 96 -8.00 -8.57 1.29
C GLU A 96 -8.85 -8.68 2.55
N ALA A 97 -9.96 -7.95 2.60
CA ALA A 97 -10.83 -7.93 3.77
C ALA A 97 -12.30 -7.93 3.37
N GLU A 98 -13.15 -8.44 4.25
CA GLU A 98 -14.61 -8.44 4.09
C GLU A 98 -15.29 -7.81 5.29
N THR A 99 -16.49 -7.29 5.07
CA THR A 99 -17.36 -6.74 6.12
C THR A 99 -18.81 -7.07 5.81
N SER A 100 -19.64 -7.18 6.84
CA SER A 100 -21.09 -7.31 6.70
C SER A 100 -21.81 -5.97 6.47
N SER A 101 -21.08 -4.85 6.49
CA SER A 101 -21.62 -3.53 6.20
C SER A 101 -21.92 -3.34 4.71
N VAL A 102 -22.94 -2.55 4.39
CA VAL A 102 -23.26 -2.16 3.01
C VAL A 102 -22.57 -0.84 2.63
N LEU A 103 -22.29 -0.65 1.35
CA LEU A 103 -21.50 0.47 0.84
C LEU A 103 -22.11 1.83 1.20
N GLU A 104 -23.43 1.94 1.15
CA GLU A 104 -24.18 3.15 1.46
C GLU A 104 -23.92 3.64 2.90
N ASP A 105 -23.79 2.71 3.86
CA ASP A 105 -23.50 3.02 5.26
C ASP A 105 -22.06 3.54 5.45
N LEU A 106 -21.12 3.08 4.60
CA LEU A 106 -19.71 3.45 4.65
C LEU A 106 -19.41 4.80 4.01
N VAL A 107 -20.16 5.15 2.97
CA VAL A 107 -20.05 6.43 2.26
C VAL A 107 -20.79 7.53 3.02
N GLY A 108 -21.92 7.19 3.65
CA GLY A 108 -22.71 8.10 4.50
C GLY A 108 -23.04 9.45 3.85
N ASN A 109 -23.34 10.45 4.69
CA ASN A 109 -23.61 11.84 4.27
C ASN A 109 -22.32 12.63 3.90
N GLY A 110 -21.23 11.93 3.53
CA GLY A 110 -19.92 12.54 3.27
C GLY A 110 -19.06 12.80 4.51
N ASP A 111 -19.42 12.24 5.66
CA ASP A 111 -18.57 12.27 6.86
C ASP A 111 -17.63 11.05 6.88
N PHE A 112 -16.39 11.27 6.42
CA PHE A 112 -15.35 10.24 6.34
C PHE A 112 -14.48 10.15 7.61
N THR A 113 -14.78 10.93 8.65
CA THR A 113 -13.94 11.03 9.86
C THR A 113 -13.81 9.72 10.63
N HIS A 114 -14.71 8.76 10.39
CA HIS A 114 -14.78 7.48 11.09
C HIS A 114 -14.28 6.28 10.25
N ASN A 115 -13.71 6.52 9.07
CA ASN A 115 -13.28 5.47 8.15
C ASN A 115 -11.85 4.97 8.38
N SER A 116 -11.22 5.35 9.50
CA SER A 116 -9.88 4.86 9.90
C SER A 116 -9.83 3.33 10.05
N HIS A 117 -10.98 2.70 10.31
CA HIS A 117 -11.11 1.25 10.35
C HIS A 117 -10.97 0.58 8.97
N LEU A 118 -11.26 1.29 7.87
CA LEU A 118 -11.13 0.76 6.50
C LEU A 118 -9.68 0.74 6.00
N VAL A 119 -8.75 1.34 6.75
CA VAL A 119 -7.33 1.42 6.39
C VAL A 119 -6.57 0.33 7.14
N PRO A 120 -5.71 -0.44 6.47
CA PRO A 120 -4.83 -1.40 7.14
C PRO A 120 -3.96 -0.73 8.19
N LYS A 121 -3.86 -1.37 9.36
CA LYS A 121 -2.92 -0.95 10.39
C LYS A 121 -1.52 -1.40 10.00
N VAL A 122 -0.57 -0.47 10.05
CA VAL A 122 0.86 -0.76 9.84
C VAL A 122 1.55 -0.76 11.19
N ASP A 123 2.32 -1.81 11.45
CA ASP A 123 3.20 -1.87 12.63
C ASP A 123 4.52 -1.19 12.32
N TYR A 124 4.76 -0.06 13.00
CA TYR A 124 5.98 0.74 12.85
C TYR A 124 7.06 0.38 13.89
N SER A 125 6.79 -0.55 14.80
CA SER A 125 7.69 -0.88 15.91
C SER A 125 8.99 -1.57 15.48
N GLY A 126 8.98 -2.24 14.32
CA GLY A 126 10.14 -2.93 13.74
C GLY A 126 11.17 -2.00 13.07
N GLY A 127 10.95 -0.69 13.08
CA GLY A 127 11.82 0.29 12.41
C GLY A 127 11.49 0.49 10.93
N ILE A 128 12.13 1.49 10.30
CA ILE A 128 11.73 2.00 8.98
C ILE A 128 11.86 1.00 7.83
N SER A 129 12.73 0.01 7.96
CA SER A 129 12.96 -1.01 6.93
C SER A 129 12.03 -2.22 7.08
N SER A 130 11.23 -2.28 8.16
CA SER A 130 10.38 -3.44 8.46
C SER A 130 9.03 -3.43 7.74
N TYR A 131 8.54 -2.26 7.34
CA TYR A 131 7.23 -2.11 6.70
C TYR A 131 7.36 -1.70 5.22
N PRO A 132 6.43 -2.13 4.36
CA PRO A 132 6.37 -1.69 2.97
C PRO A 132 6.08 -0.19 2.86
N LEU A 133 6.49 0.44 1.76
CA LEU A 133 6.18 1.85 1.48
C LEU A 133 4.72 2.07 1.03
N LEU A 134 4.08 1.02 0.54
CA LEU A 134 2.68 1.02 0.12
C LEU A 134 1.95 -0.17 0.72
N VAL A 135 0.79 0.13 1.27
CA VAL A 135 -0.18 -0.85 1.76
C VAL A 135 -1.52 -0.57 1.09
N VAL A 136 -2.11 -1.58 0.49
CA VAL A 136 -3.38 -1.52 -0.25
C VAL A 136 -4.36 -2.50 0.38
N GLN A 137 -5.64 -2.15 0.41
CA GLN A 137 -6.75 -3.02 0.79
C GLN A 137 -7.86 -2.97 -0.26
#